data_AF-A0A4Q3DTU1-F1
#
_entry.id   AF-A0A4Q3DTU1-F1
#
_cell.length_a   1.000
_cell.length_b   1.000
_cell.length_c   1.000
_cell.angle_alpha   90.00
_cell.angle_beta   90.00
_cell.angle_gamma   90.00
#
_symmetry.space_group_name_H-M   'P 1'
#
loop_
_entity.id
_entity.type
_entity.pdbx_description
1 polymer ?
#
loop_
_entity_poly.entity_id
_entity_poly.type
_entity_poly.pdbx_seq_one_letter_code
_entity_poly.pdbx_strand_id
1 'polypeptide(L)'
;MDMQEQEVERPRRKTDTSNAEARQAIADTVSRFPAWRSDLAQYAVIAERRFSTAERQRMLDRCEVIMREVQEARVALVMGLMDAPRMVAGHSRVSDVEKALDGVEASVNALRRRLRDS
;
A
#
# COMPACT_ATOMS: atom_id res chain seq x y z
N MET A 1 39.44 28.41 -40.77
CA MET A 1 39.50 27.27 -39.83
C MET A 1 39.15 27.83 -38.48
N ASP A 2 38.12 27.29 -37.85
CA ASP A 2 37.95 27.14 -36.40
C ASP A 2 36.49 26.70 -36.17
N MET A 3 36.30 25.37 -36.18
CA MET A 3 35.06 24.72 -35.79
C MET A 3 34.96 24.77 -34.26
N GLN A 4 33.97 25.48 -33.74
CA GLN A 4 33.58 25.35 -32.34
C GLN A 4 32.77 24.05 -32.19
N GLU A 5 33.42 23.02 -31.64
CA GLU A 5 32.76 21.82 -31.17
C GLU A 5 31.95 22.18 -29.93
N GLN A 6 30.63 22.35 -30.09
CA GLN A 6 29.70 22.38 -28.98
C GLN A 6 29.59 20.96 -28.42
N GLU A 7 30.25 20.71 -27.28
CA GLU A 7 29.97 19.53 -26.45
C GLU A 7 28.51 19.58 -25.99
N VAL A 8 27.65 18.87 -26.72
CA VAL A 8 26.27 18.61 -26.33
C VAL A 8 26.31 17.65 -25.14
N GLU A 9 26.22 18.19 -23.93
CA GLU A 9 26.10 17.43 -22.69
C GLU A 9 24.85 16.54 -22.77
N ARG A 10 25.06 15.24 -23.01
CA ARG A 10 23.97 14.25 -23.14
C ARG A 10 23.26 14.13 -21.78
N PRO A 11 21.92 14.27 -21.72
CA PRO A 11 21.19 14.11 -20.47
C PRO A 11 21.33 12.66 -19.99
N ARG A 12 22.04 12.46 -18.88
CA ARG A 12 22.22 11.16 -18.23
C ARG A 12 20.84 10.61 -17.85
N ARG A 13 20.48 9.45 -18.43
CA ARG A 13 19.31 8.64 -18.09
C ARG A 13 19.24 8.36 -16.59
N LYS A 14 18.53 9.20 -15.83
CA LYS A 14 18.06 8.91 -14.46
C LYS A 14 16.69 8.19 -14.44
N THR A 15 16.17 7.82 -15.61
CA THR A 15 14.74 7.49 -15.82
C THR A 15 14.38 6.02 -15.60
N ASP A 16 15.36 5.11 -15.48
CA ASP A 16 15.07 3.66 -15.41
C ASP A 16 14.84 3.16 -13.98
N THR A 17 15.57 3.70 -13.00
CA THR A 17 15.54 3.22 -11.61
C THR A 17 14.25 3.60 -10.87
N SER A 18 13.75 4.83 -11.05
CA SER A 18 12.52 5.27 -10.36
C SER A 18 11.26 4.51 -10.81
N ASN A 19 11.24 4.03 -12.06
CA ASN A 19 10.14 3.19 -12.54
C ASN A 19 10.22 1.78 -11.93
N ALA A 20 11.43 1.24 -11.79
CA ALA A 20 11.65 -0.03 -11.12
C ALA A 20 11.25 0.04 -9.63
N GLU A 21 11.62 1.10 -8.92
CA GLU A 21 11.26 1.31 -7.52
C GLU A 21 9.74 1.44 -7.32
N ALA A 22 9.06 2.24 -8.13
CA ALA A 22 7.60 2.35 -8.08
C ALA A 22 6.90 1.01 -8.36
N ARG A 23 7.38 0.25 -9.36
CA ARG A 23 6.86 -1.10 -9.66
C ARG A 23 7.10 -2.08 -8.53
N GLN A 24 8.26 -2.02 -7.89
CA GLN A 24 8.60 -2.87 -6.76
C GLN A 24 7.69 -2.56 -5.57
N ALA A 25 7.51 -1.28 -5.23
CA ALA A 25 6.61 -0.86 -4.15
C ALA A 25 5.15 -1.30 -4.41
N ILE A 26 4.69 -1.23 -5.66
CA ILE A 26 3.38 -1.76 -6.07
C ILE A 26 3.33 -3.28 -5.89
N ALA A 27 4.34 -4.03 -6.35
CA ALA A 27 4.38 -5.48 -6.23
C ALA A 27 4.39 -5.93 -4.76
N ASP A 28 5.21 -5.29 -3.93
CA ASP A 28 5.31 -5.54 -2.49
C ASP A 28 4.01 -5.23 -1.77
N THR A 29 3.30 -4.17 -2.16
CA THR A 29 1.99 -3.86 -1.60
C THR A 29 0.96 -4.90 -2.02
N VAL A 30 0.96 -5.28 -3.30
CA VAL A 30 -0.01 -6.24 -3.83
C VAL A 30 0.14 -7.61 -3.18
N SER A 31 1.37 -8.04 -2.88
CA SER A 31 1.64 -9.32 -2.24
C SER A 31 1.12 -9.42 -0.80
N ARG A 32 0.90 -8.29 -0.12
CA ARG A 32 0.36 -8.24 1.26
C ARG A 32 -1.16 -8.37 1.32
N PHE A 33 -1.89 -7.95 0.27
CA PHE A 33 -3.36 -7.97 0.27
C PHE A 33 -4.00 -9.32 0.62
N PRO A 34 -3.52 -10.48 0.11
CA PRO A 34 -4.14 -11.77 0.42
C PRO A 34 -4.15 -12.06 1.91
N ALA A 35 -3.05 -11.78 2.62
CA ALA A 35 -2.95 -12.00 4.05
C ALA A 35 -3.93 -11.11 4.83
N TRP A 36 -3.95 -9.80 4.54
CA TRP A 36 -4.88 -8.87 5.19
C TRP A 36 -6.34 -9.27 4.97
N ARG A 37 -6.70 -9.62 3.73
CA ARG A 37 -8.07 -10.02 3.38
C ARG A 37 -8.47 -11.32 4.07
N SER A 38 -7.55 -12.29 4.16
CA SER A 38 -7.79 -13.55 4.85
C SER A 38 -8.06 -13.32 6.33
N ASP A 39 -7.19 -12.56 7.01
CA ASP A 39 -7.34 -12.24 8.44
C ASP A 39 -8.66 -11.51 8.70
N LEU A 40 -8.97 -10.48 7.91
CA LEU A 40 -10.20 -9.70 8.04
C LEU A 40 -11.45 -10.55 7.80
N ALA A 41 -11.45 -11.41 6.79
CA ALA A 41 -12.57 -12.30 6.50
C ALA A 41 -12.77 -13.31 7.65
N GLN A 42 -11.69 -13.92 8.14
CA GLN A 42 -11.74 -14.86 9.26
C GLN A 42 -12.31 -14.19 10.51
N TYR A 43 -11.81 -13.00 10.86
CA TYR A 43 -12.27 -12.29 12.06
C TYR A 43 -13.68 -11.72 11.92
N ALA A 44 -14.10 -11.33 10.71
CA ALA A 44 -15.50 -10.96 10.48
C ALA A 44 -16.45 -12.10 10.82
N VAL A 45 -16.12 -13.34 10.42
CA VAL A 45 -16.90 -14.54 10.75
C VAL A 45 -16.88 -14.84 12.25
N ILE A 46 -15.73 -14.69 12.90
CA ILE A 46 -15.62 -14.89 14.36
C ILE A 46 -16.46 -13.85 15.11
N ALA A 47 -16.45 -12.60 14.66
CA ALA A 47 -17.21 -11.50 15.24
C ALA A 47 -18.74 -11.64 15.08
N GLU A 48 -19.24 -12.58 14.28
CA GLU A 48 -20.67 -12.93 14.18
C GLU A 48 -21.12 -13.93 15.25
N ARG A 49 -20.18 -14.54 15.95
CA ARG A 49 -20.44 -15.59 16.95
C ARG A 49 -20.16 -15.04 18.34
N ARG A 50 -20.48 -15.83 19.37
CA ARG A 50 -20.07 -15.53 20.73
C ARG A 50 -18.56 -15.75 20.83
N PHE A 51 -17.81 -14.69 21.12
CA PHE A 51 -16.36 -14.73 21.32
C PHE A 51 -16.01 -14.32 22.76
N SER A 52 -14.86 -14.78 23.21
CA SER A 52 -14.28 -14.42 24.50
C SER A 52 -13.60 -13.05 24.47
N THR A 53 -13.37 -12.47 25.65
CA THR A 53 -12.58 -11.24 25.80
C THR A 53 -11.17 -11.37 25.21
N ALA A 54 -10.56 -12.56 25.32
CA ALA A 54 -9.24 -12.83 24.76
C ALA A 54 -9.25 -12.84 23.22
N GLU A 55 -10.28 -13.43 22.61
CA GLU A 55 -10.45 -13.40 21.15
C GLU A 55 -10.71 -11.97 20.66
N ARG A 56 -11.54 -11.21 21.38
CA ARG A 56 -11.78 -9.79 21.10
C ARG A 56 -10.48 -9.00 21.08
N GLN A 57 -9.64 -9.16 22.11
CA GLN A 57 -8.37 -8.44 22.20
C GLN A 57 -7.43 -8.83 21.05
N ARG A 58 -7.29 -10.12 20.75
CA ARG A 58 -6.46 -10.59 19.62
C ARG A 58 -6.92 -10.00 18.28
N MET A 59 -8.23 -9.94 18.04
CA MET A 59 -8.77 -9.36 16.80
C MET A 59 -8.50 -7.85 16.72
N LEU A 60 -8.62 -7.12 17.84
CA LEU A 60 -8.29 -5.70 17.90
C LEU A 60 -6.79 -5.45 17.68
N ASP A 61 -5.93 -6.23 18.33
CA ASP A 61 -4.48 -6.13 18.16
C ASP A 61 -4.10 -6.38 16.69
N ARG A 62 -4.68 -7.41 16.05
CA ARG A 62 -4.39 -7.68 14.64
C ARG A 62 -4.94 -6.59 13.72
N CYS A 63 -6.08 -5.98 14.04
CA CYS A 63 -6.56 -4.79 13.32
C CYS A 63 -5.55 -3.63 13.38
N GLU A 64 -4.92 -3.39 14.53
CA GLU A 64 -3.91 -2.35 14.69
C GLU A 64 -2.66 -2.65 13.88
N VAL A 65 -2.21 -3.91 13.87
CA VAL A 65 -1.08 -4.33 13.03
C VAL A 65 -1.40 -4.14 11.54
N ILE A 66 -2.57 -4.56 11.07
CA ILE A 66 -2.96 -4.37 9.66
C ILE A 66 -3.00 -2.88 9.29
N MET A 67 -3.56 -2.01 10.14
CA MET A 67 -3.57 -0.57 9.89
C MET A 67 -2.17 0.01 9.77
N ARG A 68 -1.25 -0.43 10.63
CA ARG A 68 0.15 -0.02 10.55
C ARG A 68 0.80 -0.48 9.26
N GLU A 69 0.63 -1.76 8.89
CA GLU A 69 1.18 -2.32 7.65
C GLU A 69 0.63 -1.63 6.40
N VAL A 70 -0.66 -1.24 6.41
CA VAL A 70 -1.29 -0.45 5.35
C VAL A 70 -0.67 0.95 5.27
N GLN A 71 -0.49 1.63 6.40
CA GLN A 71 0.15 2.95 6.42
C GLN A 71 1.60 2.87 5.92
N GLU A 72 2.35 1.86 6.31
CA GLU A 72 3.71 1.60 5.82
C GLU A 72 3.71 1.37 4.29
N ALA A 73 2.74 0.62 3.76
CA ALA A 73 2.59 0.41 2.32
C ALA A 73 2.24 1.72 1.57
N ARG A 74 1.37 2.57 2.12
CA ARG A 74 1.07 3.89 1.56
C ARG A 74 2.31 4.77 1.48
N VAL A 75 3.07 4.82 2.58
CA VAL A 75 4.31 5.61 2.62
C VAL A 75 5.30 5.08 1.59
N ALA A 76 5.48 3.75 1.47
CA ALA A 76 6.35 3.15 0.45
C ALA A 76 5.91 3.50 -0.99
N LEU A 77 4.60 3.48 -1.27
CA LEU A 77 4.06 3.90 -2.57
C LEU A 77 4.36 5.38 -2.84
N VAL A 78 4.07 6.27 -1.89
CA VAL A 78 4.35 7.71 -2.05
C VAL A 78 5.83 7.98 -2.26
N MET A 79 6.72 7.35 -1.47
CA MET A 79 8.16 7.49 -1.62
C MET A 79 8.61 7.01 -3.01
N GLY A 80 8.17 5.84 -3.46
CA GLY A 80 8.50 5.34 -4.81
C GLY A 80 7.96 6.21 -5.95
N LEU A 81 6.90 6.98 -5.70
CA LEU A 81 6.31 7.90 -6.68
C LEU A 81 6.94 9.29 -6.66
N MET A 82 7.48 9.76 -5.53
CA MET A 82 8.16 11.06 -5.45
C MET A 82 9.40 11.11 -6.35
N ASP A 83 10.12 9.99 -6.47
CA ASP A 83 11.29 9.87 -7.32
C ASP A 83 10.95 9.52 -8.78
N ALA A 84 9.68 9.20 -9.07
CA ALA A 84 9.22 8.82 -10.39
C ALA A 84 8.86 10.04 -11.27
N PRO A 85 9.13 9.97 -12.60
CA PRO A 85 8.66 11.02 -13.51
C PRO A 85 7.14 11.22 -13.40
N ARG A 86 6.65 12.46 -13.51
CA ARG A 86 5.22 12.84 -13.38
C ARG A 86 4.24 11.98 -14.20
N MET A 87 4.71 11.31 -15.26
CA MET A 87 3.92 10.36 -16.06
C MET A 87 3.53 9.07 -15.32
N VAL A 88 4.22 8.70 -14.22
CA VAL A 88 3.93 7.50 -13.42
C VAL A 88 2.86 7.77 -12.35
N ALA A 89 2.77 9.00 -11.83
CA ALA A 89 1.79 9.38 -10.81
C ALA A 89 0.32 9.29 -11.31
N GLY A 90 0.10 9.32 -12.63
CA GLY A 90 -1.22 9.13 -13.25
C GLY A 90 -1.53 7.69 -13.68
N HIS A 91 -0.69 6.72 -13.33
CA HIS A 91 -0.84 5.35 -13.82
C HIS A 91 -2.02 4.66 -13.12
N SER A 92 -3.03 4.23 -13.87
CA SER A 92 -4.26 3.54 -13.38
C SER A 92 -3.98 2.55 -12.24
N ARG A 93 -2.90 1.77 -12.38
CA ARG A 93 -2.48 0.75 -11.43
C ARG A 93 -2.12 1.29 -10.03
N VAL A 94 -1.56 2.49 -9.90
CA VAL A 94 -1.30 3.12 -8.60
C VAL A 94 -2.63 3.46 -7.93
N SER A 95 -3.54 4.10 -8.67
CA SER A 95 -4.88 4.43 -8.17
C SER A 95 -5.66 3.18 -7.76
N ASP A 96 -5.52 2.08 -8.51
CA ASP A 96 -6.15 0.80 -8.18
C ASP A 96 -5.62 0.21 -6.87
N VAL A 97 -4.31 0.34 -6.61
CA VAL A 97 -3.67 -0.08 -5.36
C VAL A 97 -4.12 0.81 -4.20
N GLU A 98 -4.16 2.13 -4.37
CA GLU A 98 -4.65 3.06 -3.34
C GLU A 98 -6.10 2.76 -2.95
N LYS A 99 -6.98 2.56 -3.94
CA LYS A 99 -8.37 2.15 -3.68
C LYS A 99 -8.46 0.81 -2.96
N ALA A 100 -7.56 -0.13 -3.28
CA ALA A 100 -7.50 -1.41 -2.60
C ALA A 100 -7.05 -1.25 -1.13
N LEU A 101 -6.11 -0.34 -0.83
CA LEU A 101 -5.72 0.02 0.54
C LEU A 101 -6.88 0.68 1.28
N ASP A 102 -7.61 1.61 0.66
CA ASP A 102 -8.81 2.22 1.23
C ASP A 102 -9.86 1.15 1.62
N GLY A 103 -10.04 0.14 0.76
CA GLY A 103 -10.94 -0.98 1.03
C GLY A 103 -10.51 -1.84 2.23
N VAL A 104 -9.20 -2.06 2.42
CA VAL A 104 -8.67 -2.76 3.61
C VAL A 104 -8.91 -1.92 4.87
N GLU A 105 -8.62 -0.62 4.84
CA GLU A 105 -8.87 0.27 5.99
C GLU A 105 -10.35 0.33 6.36
N ALA A 106 -11.24 0.43 5.37
CA ALA A 106 -12.68 0.39 5.58
C ALA A 106 -13.10 -0.90 6.28
N SER A 107 -12.54 -2.04 5.85
CA SER A 107 -12.82 -3.36 6.42
C SER A 107 -12.31 -3.49 7.86
N VAL A 108 -11.10 -3.00 8.14
CA VAL A 108 -10.56 -2.93 9.51
C VAL A 108 -11.47 -2.07 10.39
N ASN A 109 -11.86 -0.88 9.92
CA ASN A 109 -12.71 0.02 10.69
C ASN A 109 -14.11 -0.58 10.95
N ALA A 110 -14.68 -1.28 9.98
CA ALA A 110 -15.93 -2.00 10.15
C ALA A 110 -15.82 -3.10 11.23
N LEU A 111 -14.75 -3.91 11.18
CA LEU A 111 -14.50 -4.94 12.18
C LEU A 111 -14.30 -4.33 13.57
N ARG A 112 -13.50 -3.27 13.70
CA ARG A 112 -13.27 -2.58 14.99
C ARG A 112 -14.55 -2.03 15.61
N ARG A 113 -15.44 -1.46 14.79
CA ARG A 113 -16.76 -0.97 15.27
C ARG A 113 -17.58 -2.12 15.81
N ARG A 114 -17.72 -3.21 15.03
CA ARG A 114 -18.44 -4.42 15.47
C ARG A 114 -17.90 -4.99 16.78
N LEU A 115 -16.58 -5.06 16.95
CA LEU A 115 -15.97 -5.57 18.17
C LEU A 115 -16.15 -4.64 19.38
N ARG A 116 -16.45 -3.36 19.18
CA ARG A 116 -16.73 -2.40 20.27
C ARG A 116 -18.18 -2.43 20.72
N ASP A 117 -19.09 -2.70 19.79
CA ASP A 117 -20.54 -2.69 20.02
C ASP A 117 -21.08 -4.05 20.51
N SER A 118 -20.30 -5.13 20.38
CA SER A 118 -20.55 -6.48 20.89
C SER A 118 -19.96 -6.71 22.27
#